data_AF-A0A7C2WL55-F1
#
_entry.id   AF-A0A7C2WL55-F1
#
_cell.length_a   1.000
_cell.length_b   1.000
_cell.length_c   1.000
_cell.angle_alpha   90.00
_cell.angle_beta   90.00
_cell.angle_gamma   90.00
#
_symmetry.space_group_name_H-M   'P 1'
#
loop_
_entity.id
_entity.type
_entity.pdbx_description
1 polymer ?
#
loop_
_entity_poly.entity_id
_entity_poly.type
_entity_poly.pdbx_seq_one_letter_code
_entity_poly.pdbx_strand_id
1 'polypeptide(L)'
;MRALRITAILTCGAIFPAVAGFAAEVVRPPIAAGTFYPDTAEGLHAALTRFFDAAVVPYPDARLVAAISPHSAYGFCGEVAAHAFKALRPGQFTKVMILAPSHYASFEGCSVPYVSAFATPLGLVPVDGAAVERLCRSPLFTCKTIHAQVSAERIPIHEQEHAIEVLLPFLQERLGLFAVIPVLVGSLTDASGRFNINTCAAVAKTLQQVMDAQTLLVLSTDLTHYGNDFSFRPFRENVFENIEALDRQALDLIMNRDAEGFQKYIEENRNPICGVTAIHVFMQLLPPAARGIVLAHELSGRKTKNDRHSVSYAAVNFYVPNQSLGLTQGQPASTSTGNAAQAPRVFRLKGSASEDRAQYETGYFEEETWPDISSDWMPSQSGDADAAEMPILPPQKVHGEGFAVPGADTAPSPEPTIPSPLPAASPPVVAPQTPPQREAVP
;
A
#
# COMPACT_ATOMS: atom_id res chain seq x y z
N MET A 1 -42.54 -48.82 2.58
CA MET A 1 -41.49 -48.22 1.73
C MET A 1 -41.41 -46.73 2.02
N ARG A 2 -40.34 -46.31 2.70
CA ARG A 2 -39.67 -44.99 2.62
C ARG A 2 -38.55 -45.00 3.65
N ALA A 3 -37.33 -45.25 3.18
CA ALA A 3 -36.12 -45.23 3.99
C ALA A 3 -35.64 -43.78 4.11
N LEU A 4 -35.51 -43.28 5.33
CA LEU A 4 -34.90 -41.99 5.63
C LEU A 4 -33.40 -42.23 5.79
N ARG A 5 -32.60 -41.80 4.81
CA ARG A 5 -31.13 -41.76 4.91
C ARG A 5 -30.74 -40.45 5.58
N ILE A 6 -30.26 -40.52 6.82
CA ILE A 6 -29.60 -39.41 7.50
C ILE A 6 -28.12 -39.46 7.10
N THR A 7 -27.70 -38.50 6.27
CA THR A 7 -26.29 -38.30 5.93
C THR A 7 -25.67 -37.45 7.03
N ALA A 8 -24.78 -38.03 7.83
CA ALA A 8 -23.97 -37.29 8.79
C ALA A 8 -22.92 -36.47 8.02
N ILE A 9 -22.99 -35.14 8.13
CA ILE A 9 -21.95 -34.23 7.64
C ILE A 9 -20.85 -34.23 8.70
N LEU A 10 -19.73 -34.88 8.39
CA LEU A 10 -18.48 -34.77 9.14
C LEU A 10 -17.86 -33.40 8.83
N THR A 11 -18.07 -32.43 9.73
CA THR A 11 -17.29 -31.18 9.72
C THR A 11 -15.87 -31.50 10.17
N CYS A 12 -14.94 -31.51 9.21
CA CYS A 12 -13.51 -31.59 9.48
C CYS A 12 -13.05 -30.25 10.07
N GLY A 13 -13.04 -30.15 11.40
CA GLY A 13 -12.47 -28.99 12.10
C GLY A 13 -10.96 -28.96 11.88
N ALA A 14 -10.48 -27.96 11.13
CA ALA A 14 -9.06 -27.65 11.09
C ALA A 14 -8.63 -27.15 12.48
N ILE A 15 -7.73 -27.89 13.12
CA ILE A 15 -7.14 -27.52 14.41
C ILE A 15 -6.13 -26.41 14.12
N PHE A 16 -6.50 -25.17 14.43
CA PHE A 16 -5.56 -24.05 14.46
C PHE A 16 -4.58 -24.26 15.63
N PRO A 17 -3.25 -24.12 15.42
CA PRO A 17 -2.33 -24.02 16.55
C PRO A 17 -2.68 -22.75 17.32
N ALA A 18 -3.01 -22.91 18.61
CA ALA A 18 -3.40 -21.83 19.50
C ALA A 18 -2.24 -20.85 19.66
N VAL A 19 -2.37 -19.67 19.04
CA VAL A 19 -1.56 -18.50 19.36
C VAL A 19 -2.14 -17.92 20.64
N ALA A 20 -1.50 -18.22 21.77
CA ALA A 20 -1.90 -17.70 23.06
C ALA A 20 -1.56 -16.20 23.17
N GLY A 21 -2.58 -15.37 23.01
CA GLY A 21 -2.57 -13.94 23.29
C GLY A 21 -3.99 -13.40 23.08
N PHE A 22 -4.57 -12.71 24.06
CA PHE A 22 -5.96 -12.24 24.06
C PHE A 22 -6.33 -11.58 22.72
N ALA A 23 -7.07 -12.30 21.89
CA ALA A 23 -7.62 -11.80 20.64
C ALA A 23 -9.08 -11.40 20.90
N ALA A 24 -9.41 -10.13 20.67
CA ALA A 24 -10.79 -9.76 20.48
C ALA A 24 -11.39 -10.61 19.35
N GLU A 25 -12.56 -11.22 19.55
CA GLU A 25 -13.27 -12.07 18.57
C GLU A 25 -13.81 -11.28 17.36
N VAL A 26 -13.28 -10.09 17.12
CA VAL A 26 -13.71 -9.17 16.06
C VAL A 26 -12.97 -9.53 14.78
N VAL A 27 -13.72 -9.91 13.75
CA VAL A 27 -13.22 -10.14 12.39
C VAL A 27 -13.57 -8.93 11.53
N ARG A 28 -12.59 -8.38 10.81
CA ARG A 28 -12.86 -7.33 9.83
C ARG A 28 -13.52 -7.95 8.59
N PRO A 29 -14.73 -7.55 8.20
CA PRO A 29 -15.38 -8.06 6.99
C PRO A 29 -14.62 -7.61 5.73
N PRO A 30 -14.77 -8.32 4.60
CA PRO A 30 -14.28 -7.83 3.32
C PRO A 30 -15.15 -6.65 2.86
N ILE A 31 -14.55 -5.49 2.62
CA ILE A 31 -15.27 -4.30 2.11
C ILE A 31 -15.03 -4.09 0.62
N ALA A 32 -14.03 -4.76 0.06
CA ALA A 32 -13.63 -4.62 -1.34
C ALA A 32 -14.06 -5.82 -2.21
N ALA A 33 -14.64 -6.86 -1.59
CA ALA A 33 -15.30 -7.95 -2.30
C ALA A 33 -16.51 -7.45 -3.11
N GLY A 34 -16.62 -7.92 -4.36
CA GLY A 34 -17.67 -7.52 -5.31
C GLY A 34 -17.41 -6.19 -6.02
N THR A 35 -16.42 -5.41 -5.58
CA THR A 35 -16.08 -4.10 -6.16
C THR A 35 -14.65 -4.05 -6.69
N PHE A 36 -13.67 -4.45 -5.88
CA PHE A 36 -12.26 -4.52 -6.29
C PHE A 36 -11.86 -5.91 -6.76
N TYR A 37 -12.49 -6.95 -6.23
CA TYR A 37 -12.21 -8.33 -6.59
C TYR A 37 -13.48 -9.20 -6.45
N PRO A 38 -13.57 -10.38 -7.08
CA PRO A 38 -14.76 -11.22 -6.99
C PRO A 38 -15.15 -11.58 -5.56
N ASP A 39 -16.44 -11.53 -5.23
CA ASP A 39 -16.99 -11.78 -3.89
C ASP A 39 -17.20 -13.27 -3.56
N THR A 40 -17.12 -14.15 -4.56
CA THR A 40 -17.19 -15.61 -4.40
C THR A 40 -15.81 -16.24 -4.35
N ALA A 41 -15.67 -17.32 -3.57
CA ALA A 41 -14.41 -18.05 -3.44
C ALA A 41 -13.96 -18.61 -4.81
N GLU A 42 -14.89 -19.19 -5.57
CA GLU A 42 -14.64 -19.77 -6.88
C GLU A 42 -14.21 -18.71 -7.90
N GLY A 43 -14.92 -17.58 -7.96
CA GLY A 43 -14.59 -16.48 -8.86
C GLY A 43 -13.24 -15.85 -8.53
N LEU A 44 -12.95 -15.66 -7.23
CA LEU A 44 -11.69 -15.09 -6.77
C LEU A 44 -10.51 -16.02 -7.07
N HIS A 45 -10.64 -17.32 -6.78
CA HIS A 45 -9.62 -18.32 -7.10
C HIS A 45 -9.37 -18.41 -8.61
N ALA A 46 -10.41 -18.40 -9.44
CA ALA A 46 -10.27 -18.42 -10.89
C ALA A 46 -9.52 -17.17 -11.42
N ALA A 47 -9.85 -15.98 -10.90
CA ALA A 47 -9.16 -14.74 -11.25
C ALA A 47 -7.67 -14.78 -10.86
N LEU A 48 -7.37 -15.20 -9.63
CA LEU A 48 -5.99 -15.33 -9.13
C LEU A 48 -5.19 -16.36 -9.94
N THR A 49 -5.77 -17.52 -10.25
CA THR A 49 -5.13 -18.55 -11.08
C THR A 49 -4.71 -17.96 -12.43
N ARG A 50 -5.64 -17.30 -13.13
CA ARG A 50 -5.36 -16.64 -14.41
C ARG A 50 -4.23 -15.61 -14.30
N PHE A 51 -4.27 -14.75 -13.29
CA PHE A 51 -3.24 -13.72 -13.12
C PHE A 51 -1.87 -14.34 -12.81
N PHE A 52 -1.81 -15.36 -11.95
CA PHE A 52 -0.55 -16.03 -11.67
C PHE A 52 -0.03 -16.80 -12.89
N ASP A 53 -0.88 -17.43 -13.69
CA ASP A 53 -0.45 -18.14 -14.90
C ASP A 53 0.16 -17.21 -15.95
N ALA A 54 -0.37 -15.99 -16.07
CA ALA A 54 0.19 -14.96 -16.94
C ALA A 54 1.47 -14.30 -16.39
N ALA A 55 1.69 -14.34 -15.08
CA ALA A 55 2.81 -13.65 -14.45
C ALA A 55 4.16 -14.33 -14.67
N VAL A 56 5.14 -13.57 -15.14
CA VAL A 56 6.52 -14.03 -15.39
C VAL A 56 7.48 -13.38 -14.41
N VAL A 57 8.22 -14.18 -13.64
CA VAL A 57 9.17 -13.68 -12.65
C VAL A 57 10.52 -14.40 -12.72
N PRO A 58 11.64 -13.70 -12.44
CA PRO A 58 12.92 -14.35 -12.27
C PRO A 58 12.99 -15.09 -10.94
N TYR A 59 13.79 -16.15 -10.89
CA TYR A 59 14.12 -16.89 -9.68
C TYR A 59 15.63 -16.78 -9.39
N PRO A 60 16.10 -15.62 -8.89
CA PRO A 60 17.51 -15.45 -8.55
C PRO A 60 17.92 -16.40 -7.41
N ASP A 61 19.21 -16.76 -7.33
CA ASP A 61 19.80 -17.44 -6.16
C ASP A 61 19.95 -16.48 -4.98
N ALA A 62 18.81 -16.00 -4.49
CA ALA A 62 18.69 -15.02 -3.44
C ALA A 62 17.34 -15.18 -2.72
N ARG A 63 17.28 -14.75 -1.47
CA ARG A 63 16.06 -14.79 -0.65
C ARG A 63 15.21 -13.57 -0.93
N LEU A 64 13.95 -13.76 -1.35
CA LEU A 64 12.94 -12.70 -1.37
C LEU A 64 12.73 -12.20 0.07
N VAL A 65 12.74 -10.89 0.28
CA VAL A 65 12.53 -10.28 1.61
C VAL A 65 11.45 -9.21 1.62
N ALA A 66 11.18 -8.59 0.47
CA ALA A 66 10.13 -7.59 0.36
C ALA A 66 9.53 -7.53 -1.05
N ALA A 67 8.31 -7.01 -1.14
CA ALA A 67 7.60 -6.78 -2.40
C ALA A 67 6.88 -5.42 -2.39
N ILE A 68 6.71 -4.83 -3.58
CA ILE A 68 5.81 -3.71 -3.86
C ILE A 68 4.71 -4.24 -4.76
N SER A 69 3.46 -3.94 -4.43
CA SER A 69 2.29 -4.33 -5.21
C SER A 69 1.27 -3.19 -5.30
N PRO A 70 0.58 -3.03 -6.45
CA PRO A 70 -0.55 -2.12 -6.57
C PRO A 70 -1.77 -2.64 -5.79
N HIS A 71 -2.70 -1.75 -5.48
CA HIS A 71 -3.92 -2.04 -4.71
C HIS A 71 -5.22 -1.50 -5.31
N SER A 72 -5.21 -1.11 -6.58
CA SER A 72 -6.43 -0.86 -7.34
C SER A 72 -7.27 -2.14 -7.55
N ALA A 73 -8.47 -1.99 -8.13
CA ALA A 73 -9.31 -3.12 -8.48
C ALA A 73 -8.60 -4.10 -9.44
N TYR A 74 -8.88 -5.40 -9.28
CA TYR A 74 -8.20 -6.49 -9.99
C TYR A 74 -8.33 -6.40 -11.50
N GLY A 75 -9.43 -5.84 -12.01
CA GLY A 75 -9.61 -5.59 -13.44
C GLY A 75 -8.55 -4.66 -14.05
N PHE A 76 -7.97 -3.76 -13.25
CA PHE A 76 -6.91 -2.86 -13.69
C PHE A 76 -5.52 -3.44 -13.40
N CYS A 77 -5.25 -3.79 -12.14
CA CYS A 77 -3.90 -4.08 -11.67
C CYS A 77 -3.66 -5.54 -11.23
N GLY A 78 -4.65 -6.45 -11.37
CA GLY A 78 -4.55 -7.82 -10.85
C GLY A 78 -3.41 -8.63 -11.45
N GLU A 79 -3.17 -8.49 -12.76
CA GLU A 79 -2.02 -9.10 -13.46
C GLU A 79 -0.69 -8.56 -12.94
N VAL A 80 -0.59 -7.25 -12.70
CA VAL A 80 0.62 -6.62 -12.14
C VAL A 80 0.85 -7.12 -10.72
N ALA A 81 -0.17 -7.10 -9.86
CA ALA A 81 -0.09 -7.61 -8.48
C ALA A 81 0.37 -9.07 -8.41
N ALA A 82 -0.09 -9.93 -9.33
CA ALA A 82 0.34 -11.32 -9.40
C ALA A 82 1.85 -11.48 -9.61
N HIS A 83 2.51 -10.57 -10.35
CA HIS A 83 3.96 -10.60 -10.53
C HIS A 83 4.69 -10.45 -9.19
N ALA A 84 4.24 -9.55 -8.30
CA ALA A 84 4.86 -9.34 -6.98
C ALA A 84 4.87 -10.64 -6.16
N PHE A 85 3.79 -11.43 -6.24
CA PHE A 85 3.58 -12.59 -5.36
C PHE A 85 3.87 -13.94 -6.01
N LYS A 86 4.06 -14.03 -7.33
CA LYS A 86 4.28 -15.29 -8.07
C LYS A 86 5.45 -16.12 -7.54
N ALA A 87 6.54 -15.46 -7.13
CA ALA A 87 7.75 -16.14 -6.62
C ALA A 87 7.58 -16.75 -5.22
N LEU A 88 6.51 -16.38 -4.49
CA LEU A 88 6.24 -16.89 -3.15
C LEU A 88 5.87 -18.38 -3.20
N ARG A 89 6.24 -19.10 -2.14
CA ARG A 89 5.90 -20.51 -1.93
C ARG A 89 5.17 -20.72 -0.60
N PRO A 90 4.32 -21.77 -0.50
CA PRO A 90 3.65 -22.10 0.74
C PRO A 90 4.62 -22.27 1.91
N GLY A 91 4.27 -21.69 3.07
CA GLY A 91 5.09 -21.77 4.29
C GLY A 91 6.44 -21.03 4.25
N GLN A 92 6.74 -20.28 3.18
CA GLN A 92 7.99 -19.51 3.08
C GLN A 92 8.08 -18.40 4.13
N PHE A 93 6.94 -17.79 4.47
CA PHE A 93 6.80 -16.75 5.47
C PHE A 93 5.66 -17.11 6.42
N THR A 94 5.87 -16.87 7.70
CA THR A 94 4.84 -17.05 8.74
C THR A 94 4.10 -15.75 9.02
N LYS A 95 4.71 -14.61 8.67
CA LYS A 95 4.17 -13.27 8.86
C LYS A 95 4.30 -12.44 7.59
N VAL A 96 3.31 -11.61 7.32
CA VAL A 96 3.36 -10.60 6.25
C VAL A 96 3.03 -9.24 6.85
N MET A 97 4.02 -8.32 6.86
CA MET A 97 3.79 -6.93 7.22
C MET A 97 3.41 -6.16 5.96
N ILE A 98 2.21 -5.58 5.95
CA ILE A 98 1.73 -4.76 4.83
C ILE A 98 1.71 -3.30 5.28
N LEU A 99 2.50 -2.47 4.61
CA LEU A 99 2.45 -1.02 4.73
C LEU A 99 1.55 -0.47 3.62
N ALA A 100 0.53 0.28 3.97
CA ALA A 100 -0.40 0.86 3.02
C ALA A 100 -0.69 2.33 3.37
N PRO A 101 -1.06 3.17 2.39
CA PRO A 101 -1.60 4.50 2.68
C PRO A 101 -3.00 4.42 3.30
N SER A 102 -3.50 5.55 3.77
CA SER A 102 -4.89 5.75 4.14
C SER A 102 -5.56 6.70 3.13
N HIS A 103 -6.57 6.22 2.43
CA HIS A 103 -7.30 6.97 1.39
C HIS A 103 -8.46 7.79 1.97
N TYR A 104 -9.09 7.28 3.02
CA TYR A 104 -10.35 7.84 3.55
C TYR A 104 -10.15 8.70 4.80
N ALA A 105 -9.06 8.47 5.54
CA ALA A 105 -8.79 9.14 6.80
C ALA A 105 -7.40 9.77 6.84
N SER A 106 -7.32 11.03 7.25
CA SER A 106 -6.05 11.69 7.55
C SER A 106 -5.75 11.60 9.05
N PHE A 107 -4.56 11.13 9.41
CA PHE A 107 -4.08 11.05 10.79
C PHE A 107 -2.55 11.12 10.84
N GLU A 108 -2.01 11.53 11.99
CA GLU A 108 -0.55 11.49 12.24
C GLU A 108 -0.11 10.12 12.75
N GLY A 109 1.09 9.70 12.35
CA GLY A 109 1.67 8.41 12.72
C GLY A 109 1.14 7.25 11.89
N CYS A 110 1.07 6.09 12.51
CA CYS A 110 0.58 4.85 11.91
C CYS A 110 -0.67 4.36 12.65
N SER A 111 -1.51 3.59 11.98
CA SER A 111 -2.67 2.94 12.57
C SER A 111 -2.71 1.46 12.26
N VAL A 112 -3.07 0.66 13.26
CA VAL A 112 -3.31 -0.77 13.14
C VAL A 112 -4.72 -1.10 13.65
N PRO A 113 -5.45 -2.02 13.01
CA PRO A 113 -6.77 -2.41 13.46
C PRO A 113 -6.70 -3.37 14.66
N TYR A 114 -7.57 -3.17 15.63
CA TYR A 114 -7.78 -4.08 16.77
C TYR A 114 -8.80 -5.15 16.38
N VAL A 115 -8.37 -6.11 15.57
CA VAL A 115 -9.16 -7.26 15.10
C VAL A 115 -8.32 -8.54 15.17
N SER A 116 -8.97 -9.69 15.27
CA SER A 116 -8.31 -11.00 15.26
C SER A 116 -7.96 -11.48 13.85
N ALA A 117 -8.75 -11.11 12.85
CA ALA A 117 -8.57 -11.54 11.48
C ALA A 117 -9.22 -10.58 10.48
N PHE A 118 -8.76 -10.65 9.22
CA PHE A 118 -9.45 -10.14 8.05
C PHE A 118 -10.18 -11.30 7.38
N ALA A 119 -11.45 -11.12 7.06
CA ALA A 119 -12.18 -12.07 6.23
C ALA A 119 -12.00 -11.73 4.75
N THR A 120 -11.79 -12.77 3.93
CA THR A 120 -11.85 -12.71 2.47
C THR A 120 -12.77 -13.83 1.97
N PRO A 121 -13.17 -13.84 0.69
CA PRO A 121 -13.89 -14.97 0.13
C PRO A 121 -13.12 -16.30 0.18
N LEU A 122 -11.78 -16.28 0.31
CA LEU A 122 -10.95 -17.48 0.46
C LEU A 122 -10.81 -17.95 1.92
N GLY A 123 -11.37 -17.21 2.88
CA GLY A 123 -11.32 -17.50 4.30
C GLY A 123 -10.60 -16.43 5.12
N LEU A 124 -10.28 -16.77 6.37
CA LEU A 124 -9.71 -15.82 7.32
C LEU A 124 -8.19 -15.69 7.16
N VAL A 125 -7.69 -14.46 7.26
CA VAL A 125 -6.28 -14.13 7.46
C VAL A 125 -6.10 -13.61 8.89
N PRO A 126 -5.44 -14.37 9.79
CA PRO A 126 -5.25 -13.94 11.16
C PRO A 126 -4.33 -12.71 11.24
N VAL A 127 -4.62 -11.80 12.17
CA VAL A 127 -3.73 -10.68 12.52
C VAL A 127 -2.73 -11.16 13.58
N ASP A 128 -1.47 -10.77 13.45
CA ASP A 128 -0.48 -10.98 14.51
C ASP A 128 -0.73 -10.02 15.68
N GLY A 129 -1.55 -10.48 16.63
CA GLY A 129 -1.94 -9.70 17.80
C GLY A 129 -0.75 -9.30 18.69
N ALA A 130 0.29 -10.13 18.77
CA ALA A 130 1.48 -9.81 19.57
C ALA A 130 2.30 -8.69 18.93
N ALA A 131 2.38 -8.66 17.59
CA ALA A 131 2.96 -7.55 16.85
C ALA A 131 2.13 -6.27 17.06
N VAL A 132 0.81 -6.34 16.89
CA VAL A 132 -0.11 -5.19 17.11
C VAL A 132 0.06 -4.62 18.52
N GLU A 133 0.02 -5.47 19.56
CA GLU A 133 0.20 -5.02 20.95
C GLU A 133 1.54 -4.31 21.15
N ARG A 134 2.63 -4.86 20.57
CA ARG A 134 3.96 -4.26 20.67
C ARG A 134 4.03 -2.90 19.98
N LEU A 135 3.46 -2.78 18.78
CA LEU A 135 3.43 -1.52 18.02
C LEU A 135 2.71 -0.44 18.81
N CYS A 136 1.56 -0.77 19.42
CA CYS A 136 0.74 0.18 20.18
C CYS A 136 1.37 0.67 21.50
N ARG A 137 2.55 0.18 21.89
CA ARG A 137 3.34 0.76 22.98
C ARG A 137 4.08 2.03 22.57
N SER A 138 4.21 2.29 21.26
CA SER A 138 4.77 3.52 20.72
C SER A 138 3.68 4.59 20.54
N PRO A 139 3.91 5.85 20.93
CA PRO A 139 2.95 6.93 20.68
C PRO A 139 2.77 7.25 19.19
N LEU A 140 3.63 6.72 18.32
CA LEU A 140 3.54 6.86 16.86
C LEU A 140 2.54 5.88 16.23
N PHE A 141 1.95 4.99 17.02
CA PHE A 141 1.01 3.97 16.56
C PHE A 141 -0.29 4.05 17.33
N THR A 142 -1.40 4.09 16.59
CA THR A 142 -2.74 4.02 17.18
C THR A 142 -3.36 2.65 16.90
N CYS A 143 -3.91 2.02 17.94
CA CYS A 143 -4.80 0.87 17.78
C CYS A 143 -6.23 1.37 17.67
N LYS A 144 -6.97 0.94 16.65
CA LYS A 144 -8.38 1.30 16.51
C LYS A 144 -9.23 0.05 16.40
N THR A 145 -10.25 -0.07 17.24
CA THR A 145 -11.32 -1.07 17.05
C THR A 145 -11.97 -0.91 15.68
N ILE A 146 -12.78 -1.85 15.22
CA ILE A 146 -13.58 -1.68 14.00
C ILE A 146 -15.04 -1.79 14.44
N HIS A 147 -15.89 -0.86 13.99
CA HIS A 147 -17.31 -0.89 14.29
C HIS A 147 -18.13 -0.96 13.01
N ALA A 148 -19.17 -1.80 13.02
CA ALA A 148 -20.12 -1.90 11.92
C ALA A 148 -20.92 -0.59 11.71
N GLN A 149 -21.01 0.26 12.75
CA GLN A 149 -21.63 1.57 12.69
C GLN A 149 -20.61 2.62 13.11
N VAL A 150 -20.20 3.46 12.15
CA VAL A 150 -19.36 4.62 12.41
C VAL A 150 -20.24 5.67 13.06
N SER A 151 -20.03 5.98 14.34
CA SER A 151 -20.68 7.15 14.94
C SER A 151 -20.18 8.41 14.22
N ALA A 152 -21.03 9.44 14.11
CA ALA A 152 -20.66 10.69 13.43
C ALA A 152 -19.40 11.36 14.01
N GLU A 153 -19.02 11.02 15.24
CA GLU A 153 -17.87 11.56 15.97
C GLU A 153 -16.56 10.79 15.74
N ARG A 154 -16.60 9.66 15.01
CA ARG A 154 -15.46 8.76 14.85
C ARG A 154 -14.98 8.74 13.39
N ILE A 155 -13.67 8.89 13.21
CA ILE A 155 -13.03 8.74 11.91
C ILE A 155 -12.86 7.24 11.59
N PRO A 156 -13.47 6.72 10.50
CA PRO A 156 -13.34 5.32 10.11
C PRO A 156 -12.02 5.06 9.38
N ILE A 157 -10.96 4.78 10.12
CA ILE A 157 -9.61 4.59 9.56
C ILE A 157 -9.50 3.24 8.82
N HIS A 158 -10.09 2.16 9.36
CA HIS A 158 -9.91 0.80 8.84
C HIS A 158 -11.15 0.22 8.17
N GLU A 159 -12.32 0.80 8.46
CA GLU A 159 -13.64 0.33 8.04
C GLU A 159 -13.88 0.52 6.53
N GLN A 160 -13.24 1.52 5.92
CA GLN A 160 -13.39 1.83 4.50
C GLN A 160 -12.11 1.58 3.69
N GLU A 161 -10.97 1.38 4.36
CA GLU A 161 -9.68 1.26 3.70
C GLU A 161 -9.52 -0.11 3.02
N HIS A 162 -9.12 -0.10 1.76
CA HIS A 162 -9.02 -1.30 0.91
C HIS A 162 -7.56 -1.72 0.65
N ALA A 163 -6.59 -0.80 0.78
CA ALA A 163 -5.23 -0.99 0.29
C ALA A 163 -4.48 -2.20 0.89
N ILE A 164 -4.85 -2.62 2.10
CA ILE A 164 -4.33 -3.86 2.70
C ILE A 164 -5.12 -5.07 2.22
N GLU A 165 -6.46 -4.98 2.25
CA GLU A 165 -7.38 -6.08 2.02
C GLU A 165 -7.19 -6.72 0.64
N VAL A 166 -7.08 -5.89 -0.41
CA VAL A 166 -7.01 -6.36 -1.80
C VAL A 166 -5.78 -7.22 -2.09
N LEU A 167 -4.71 -7.11 -1.27
CA LEU A 167 -3.52 -7.93 -1.41
C LEU A 167 -3.64 -9.30 -0.72
N LEU A 168 -4.56 -9.44 0.24
CA LEU A 168 -4.70 -10.64 1.06
C LEU A 168 -5.03 -11.90 0.23
N PRO A 169 -5.93 -11.87 -0.76
CA PRO A 169 -6.21 -13.05 -1.56
C PRO A 169 -4.99 -13.57 -2.33
N PHE A 170 -4.18 -12.68 -2.93
CA PHE A 170 -2.93 -13.07 -3.59
C PHE A 170 -1.95 -13.77 -2.63
N LEU A 171 -1.85 -13.24 -1.41
CA LEU A 171 -0.97 -13.79 -0.38
C LEU A 171 -1.50 -15.15 0.14
N GLN A 172 -2.81 -15.28 0.36
CA GLN A 172 -3.44 -16.56 0.75
C GLN A 172 -3.17 -17.65 -0.29
N GLU A 173 -3.36 -17.34 -1.57
CA GLU A 173 -3.13 -18.28 -2.68
C GLU A 173 -1.69 -18.78 -2.73
N ARG A 174 -0.70 -17.92 -2.44
CA ARG A 174 0.72 -18.27 -2.58
C ARG A 174 1.39 -18.80 -1.32
N LEU A 175 1.03 -18.27 -0.15
CA LEU A 175 1.65 -18.62 1.12
C LEU A 175 0.85 -19.69 1.88
N GLY A 176 -0.44 -19.82 1.61
CA GLY A 176 -1.36 -20.58 2.45
C GLY A 176 -1.53 -19.88 3.79
N LEU A 177 -1.00 -20.49 4.86
CA LEU A 177 -1.16 -20.00 6.22
C LEU A 177 -0.07 -18.96 6.57
N PHE A 178 -0.50 -17.76 6.96
CA PHE A 178 0.34 -16.70 7.51
C PHE A 178 -0.48 -15.78 8.42
N ALA A 179 0.18 -15.01 9.28
CA ALA A 179 -0.43 -13.90 10.01
C ALA A 179 -0.06 -12.55 9.38
N VAL A 180 -1.03 -11.63 9.29
CA VAL A 180 -0.79 -10.28 8.76
C VAL A 180 -0.45 -9.30 9.89
N ILE A 181 0.48 -8.37 9.61
CA ILE A 181 0.72 -7.15 10.41
C ILE A 181 0.25 -5.97 9.53
N PRO A 182 -1.02 -5.54 9.66
CA PRO A 182 -1.63 -4.58 8.76
C PRO A 182 -1.42 -3.14 9.26
N VAL A 183 -0.56 -2.37 8.60
CA VAL A 183 -0.15 -1.03 9.03
C VAL A 183 -0.58 0.01 8.00
N LEU A 184 -1.52 0.87 8.40
CA LEU A 184 -1.81 2.09 7.66
C LEU A 184 -0.84 3.19 8.08
N VAL A 185 -0.15 3.76 7.11
CA VAL A 185 0.81 4.86 7.31
C VAL A 185 0.10 6.16 6.96
N GLY A 186 -0.12 6.99 7.98
CA GLY A 186 -0.65 8.34 7.82
C GLY A 186 0.46 9.35 7.57
N SER A 187 0.20 10.60 7.94
CA SER A 187 1.18 11.68 7.90
C SER A 187 2.28 11.44 8.94
N LEU A 188 3.53 11.73 8.56
CA LEU A 188 4.68 11.69 9.46
C LEU A 188 5.33 13.07 9.46
N THR A 189 4.70 14.02 10.14
CA THR A 189 5.10 15.43 10.08
C THR A 189 5.88 15.91 11.30
N ASP A 190 6.54 17.05 11.15
CA ASP A 190 7.07 17.84 12.26
C ASP A 190 6.02 18.83 12.80
N ALA A 191 6.40 19.63 13.80
CA ALA A 191 5.54 20.67 14.37
C ALA A 191 5.09 21.74 13.36
N SER A 192 5.71 21.83 12.18
CA SER A 192 5.31 22.71 11.08
C SER A 192 4.39 22.05 10.06
N GLY A 193 4.00 20.79 10.27
CA GLY A 193 3.14 20.03 9.35
C GLY A 193 3.86 19.55 8.08
N ARG A 194 5.21 19.59 8.05
CA ARG A 194 6.01 19.10 6.91
C ARG A 194 6.53 17.71 7.20
N PHE A 195 6.71 16.91 6.15
CA PHE A 195 7.27 15.56 6.29
C PHE A 195 8.59 15.58 7.08
N ASN A 196 8.70 14.67 8.05
CA ASN A 196 9.83 14.58 8.95
C ASN A 196 10.51 13.21 8.87
N ILE A 197 11.73 13.21 8.33
CA ILE A 197 12.51 11.98 8.15
C ILE A 197 12.87 11.30 9.48
N ASN A 198 13.01 12.05 10.58
CA ASN A 198 13.31 11.47 11.90
C ASN A 198 12.09 10.76 12.49
N THR A 199 10.88 11.32 12.34
CA THR A 199 9.62 10.64 12.67
C THR A 199 9.47 9.37 11.85
N CYS A 200 9.76 9.44 10.55
CA CYS A 200 9.80 8.27 9.67
C CYS A 200 10.79 7.19 10.17
N ALA A 201 11.99 7.58 10.59
CA ALA A 201 12.96 6.66 11.16
C ALA A 201 12.53 6.03 12.49
N ALA A 202 11.85 6.80 13.34
CA ALA A 202 11.29 6.29 14.59
C ALA A 202 10.16 5.27 14.34
N VAL A 203 9.30 5.51 13.34
CA VAL A 203 8.29 4.54 12.87
C VAL A 203 8.96 3.27 12.35
N ALA A 204 9.92 3.38 11.43
CA ALA A 204 10.63 2.24 10.87
C ALA A 204 11.33 1.41 11.97
N LYS A 205 11.99 2.07 12.93
CA LYS A 205 12.60 1.40 14.10
C LYS A 205 11.58 0.64 14.94
N THR A 206 10.37 1.18 15.10
CA THR A 206 9.28 0.52 15.84
C THR A 206 8.79 -0.72 15.08
N LEU A 207 8.56 -0.60 13.77
CA LEU A 207 8.15 -1.72 12.91
C LEU A 207 9.19 -2.84 12.88
N GLN A 208 10.47 -2.50 12.84
CA GLN A 208 11.55 -3.49 12.83
C GLN A 208 11.55 -4.40 14.07
N GLN A 209 11.01 -3.96 15.21
CA GLN A 209 10.93 -4.75 16.45
C GLN A 209 9.92 -5.92 16.38
N VAL A 210 9.01 -5.93 15.40
CA VAL A 210 8.03 -7.00 15.20
C VAL A 210 8.33 -7.84 13.96
N MET A 211 9.40 -7.51 13.24
CA MET A 211 9.87 -8.25 12.07
C MET A 211 10.95 -9.26 12.46
N ASP A 212 10.97 -10.38 11.75
CA ASP A 212 12.06 -11.36 11.80
C ASP A 212 12.35 -11.92 10.40
N ALA A 213 13.22 -12.94 10.31
CA ALA A 213 13.57 -13.54 9.04
C ALA A 213 12.37 -14.19 8.31
N GLN A 214 11.30 -14.57 9.02
CA GLN A 214 10.08 -15.16 8.47
C GLN A 214 8.98 -14.12 8.22
N THR A 215 9.28 -12.83 8.37
CA THR A 215 8.40 -11.73 7.95
C THR A 215 8.69 -11.32 6.51
N LEU A 216 7.67 -11.40 5.64
CA LEU A 216 7.68 -10.71 4.35
C LEU A 216 7.25 -9.26 4.56
N LEU A 217 8.01 -8.30 4.04
CA LEU A 217 7.60 -6.89 3.99
C LEU A 217 6.89 -6.60 2.66
N VAL A 218 5.69 -6.06 2.70
CA VAL A 218 4.92 -5.67 1.51
C VAL A 218 4.59 -4.20 1.60
N LEU A 219 4.92 -3.46 0.55
CA LEU A 219 4.41 -2.11 0.34
C LEU A 219 3.24 -2.16 -0.64
N SER A 220 2.09 -1.70 -0.18
CA SER A 220 0.88 -1.54 -0.97
C SER A 220 0.81 -0.11 -1.50
N THR A 221 1.09 0.10 -2.79
CA THR A 221 1.02 1.42 -3.41
C THR A 221 0.75 1.31 -4.91
N ASP A 222 -0.17 2.15 -5.38
CA ASP A 222 -0.21 2.59 -6.77
C ASP A 222 0.78 3.76 -6.96
N LEU A 223 1.17 4.06 -8.20
CA LEU A 223 2.10 5.14 -8.52
C LEU A 223 1.34 6.39 -9.00
N THR A 224 1.65 6.93 -10.18
CA THR A 224 1.05 8.16 -10.70
C THR A 224 -0.46 8.03 -10.91
N HIS A 225 -1.23 8.87 -10.22
CA HIS A 225 -2.64 9.15 -10.50
C HIS A 225 -2.76 10.36 -11.43
N TYR A 226 -2.83 10.13 -12.73
CA TYR A 226 -2.89 11.17 -13.76
C TYR A 226 -4.34 11.45 -14.18
N GLY A 227 -4.72 12.72 -14.18
CA GLY A 227 -6.03 13.17 -14.65
C GLY A 227 -6.53 14.41 -13.91
N ASN A 228 -7.59 15.01 -14.43
CA ASN A 228 -8.24 16.16 -13.79
C ASN A 228 -8.84 15.78 -12.42
N ASP A 229 -9.37 14.55 -12.30
CA ASP A 229 -9.98 14.05 -11.06
C ASP A 229 -8.96 13.96 -9.91
N PHE A 230 -7.68 13.76 -10.25
CA PHE A 230 -6.56 13.75 -9.32
C PHE A 230 -5.89 15.12 -9.18
N SER A 231 -6.43 16.16 -9.83
CA SER A 231 -5.83 17.48 -9.93
C SER A 231 -4.38 17.46 -10.45
N PHE A 232 -4.03 16.45 -11.26
CA PHE A 232 -2.69 16.21 -11.74
C PHE A 232 -2.69 15.88 -13.22
N ARG A 233 -2.51 16.91 -14.05
CA ARG A 233 -2.44 16.77 -15.51
C ARG A 233 -1.37 17.68 -16.13
N PRO A 234 -0.09 17.52 -15.75
CA PRO A 234 0.96 18.48 -16.08
C PRO A 234 1.37 18.50 -17.56
N PHE A 235 1.14 17.41 -18.28
CA PHE A 235 1.38 17.27 -19.73
C PHE A 235 0.11 16.86 -20.45
N ARG A 236 0.02 17.14 -21.76
CA ARG A 236 -1.15 16.79 -22.61
C ARG A 236 -0.79 15.97 -23.85
N GLU A 237 0.50 15.78 -24.11
CA GLU A 237 1.04 15.01 -25.21
C GLU A 237 1.97 13.93 -24.64
N ASN A 238 2.12 12.80 -25.35
CA ASN A 238 2.93 11.65 -24.92
C ASN A 238 2.60 11.26 -23.45
N VAL A 239 1.30 11.21 -23.14
CA VAL A 239 0.82 11.12 -21.76
C VAL A 239 1.37 9.87 -21.08
N PHE A 240 1.26 8.72 -21.74
CA PHE A 240 1.69 7.45 -21.16
C PHE A 240 3.21 7.41 -20.97
N GLU A 241 3.97 7.89 -21.94
CA GLU A 241 5.44 7.93 -21.87
C GLU A 241 5.94 8.88 -20.78
N ASN A 242 5.24 10.00 -20.56
CA ASN A 242 5.56 10.94 -19.49
C ASN A 242 5.19 10.39 -18.10
N ILE A 243 4.07 9.66 -17.98
CA ILE A 243 3.73 8.93 -16.74
C ILE A 243 4.81 7.87 -16.45
N GLU A 244 5.18 7.06 -17.46
CA GLU A 244 6.25 6.06 -17.34
C GLU A 244 7.59 6.68 -16.92
N ALA A 245 7.93 7.86 -17.44
CA ALA A 245 9.14 8.57 -17.04
C ALA A 245 9.09 9.01 -15.57
N LEU A 246 7.95 9.53 -15.10
CA LEU A 246 7.74 9.86 -13.68
C LEU A 246 7.86 8.61 -12.81
N ASP A 247 7.19 7.53 -13.16
CA ASP A 247 7.18 6.29 -12.41
C ASP A 247 8.57 5.66 -12.34
N ARG A 248 9.30 5.63 -13.46
CA ARG A 248 10.67 5.10 -13.51
C ARG A 248 11.59 5.89 -12.59
N GLN A 249 11.50 7.22 -12.59
CA GLN A 249 12.30 8.05 -11.69
C GLN A 249 11.98 7.75 -10.21
N ALA A 250 10.71 7.63 -9.86
CA ALA A 250 10.28 7.25 -8.52
C ALA A 250 10.81 5.85 -8.13
N LEU A 251 10.62 4.85 -8.98
CA LEU A 251 11.07 3.48 -8.75
C LEU A 251 12.60 3.39 -8.62
N ASP A 252 13.36 4.13 -9.42
CA ASP A 252 14.83 4.17 -9.32
C ASP A 252 15.28 4.72 -7.96
N LEU A 253 14.64 5.78 -7.46
CA LEU A 253 14.92 6.34 -6.14
C LEU A 253 14.57 5.33 -5.02
N ILE A 254 13.43 4.64 -5.14
CA ILE A 254 13.00 3.60 -4.20
C ILE A 254 13.96 2.42 -4.19
N MET A 255 14.35 1.91 -5.36
CA MET A 255 15.27 0.78 -5.49
C MET A 255 16.67 1.09 -4.95
N ASN A 256 17.12 2.34 -5.08
CA ASN A 256 18.38 2.81 -4.53
C ASN A 256 18.28 3.22 -3.05
N ARG A 257 17.07 3.25 -2.48
CA ARG A 257 16.77 3.72 -1.12
C ARG A 257 17.22 5.17 -0.89
N ASP A 258 17.11 5.99 -1.93
CA ASP A 258 17.42 7.41 -1.87
C ASP A 258 16.22 8.18 -1.31
N ALA A 259 16.08 8.18 0.02
CA ALA A 259 14.95 8.81 0.69
C ALA A 259 14.93 10.34 0.52
N GLU A 260 16.10 10.98 0.48
CA GLU A 260 16.20 12.44 0.27
C GLU A 260 15.86 12.79 -1.18
N GLY A 261 16.41 12.05 -2.15
CA GLY A 261 16.08 12.20 -3.57
C GLY A 261 14.61 11.95 -3.86
N PHE A 262 14.00 10.94 -3.22
CA PHE A 262 12.56 10.68 -3.35
C PHE A 262 11.71 11.82 -2.78
N GLN A 263 12.06 12.37 -1.62
CA GLN A 263 11.34 13.52 -1.06
C GLN A 263 11.40 14.72 -1.99
N LYS A 264 12.60 15.04 -2.51
CA LYS A 264 12.80 16.12 -3.49
C LYS A 264 11.99 15.88 -4.76
N TYR A 265 11.98 14.65 -5.26
CA TYR A 265 11.18 14.26 -6.43
C TYR A 265 9.68 14.54 -6.22
N ILE A 266 9.12 14.22 -5.05
CA ILE A 266 7.71 14.49 -4.73
C ILE A 266 7.44 16.00 -4.66
N GLU A 267 8.34 16.77 -4.05
CA GLU A 267 8.20 18.23 -3.94
C GLU A 267 8.24 18.93 -5.32
N GLU A 268 9.15 18.50 -6.20
CA GLU A 268 9.35 19.08 -7.53
C GLU A 268 8.26 18.68 -8.51
N ASN A 269 7.95 17.38 -8.59
CA ASN A 269 7.03 16.86 -9.60
C ASN A 269 5.58 16.89 -9.16
N ARG A 270 5.32 16.92 -7.83
CA ARG A 270 3.98 16.80 -7.23
C ARG A 270 3.22 15.57 -7.74
N ASN A 271 3.95 14.50 -8.06
CA ASN A 271 3.38 13.26 -8.57
C ASN A 271 2.48 12.62 -7.48
N PRO A 272 1.17 12.46 -7.70
CA PRO A 272 0.24 11.92 -6.72
C PRO A 272 0.39 10.39 -6.63
N ILE A 273 1.45 9.96 -5.97
CA ILE A 273 1.65 8.57 -5.54
C ILE A 273 0.89 8.39 -4.22
N CYS A 274 -0.02 7.42 -4.14
CA CYS A 274 -0.88 7.28 -2.94
C CYS A 274 -0.05 6.93 -1.68
N GLY A 275 1.02 6.14 -1.84
CA GLY A 275 1.84 5.62 -0.75
C GLY A 275 3.10 6.40 -0.40
N VAL A 276 3.23 7.71 -0.72
CA VAL A 276 4.48 8.48 -0.51
C VAL A 276 5.10 8.26 0.88
N THR A 277 4.32 8.43 1.95
CA THR A 277 4.84 8.29 3.32
C THR A 277 5.17 6.83 3.66
N ALA A 278 4.36 5.87 3.18
CA ALA A 278 4.63 4.44 3.32
C ALA A 278 5.91 4.02 2.57
N ILE A 279 6.19 4.62 1.41
CA ILE A 279 7.42 4.42 0.64
C ILE A 279 8.65 4.84 1.44
N HIS A 280 8.61 6.01 2.09
CA HIS A 280 9.71 6.44 2.96
C HIS A 280 9.99 5.47 4.10
N VAL A 281 8.94 4.97 4.76
CA VAL A 281 9.07 3.96 5.82
C VAL A 281 9.62 2.65 5.25
N PHE A 282 9.10 2.19 4.12
CA PHE A 282 9.51 0.96 3.44
C PHE A 282 11.01 0.98 3.09
N MET A 283 11.52 2.07 2.52
CA MET A 283 12.94 2.20 2.18
C MET A 283 13.86 2.03 3.39
N GLN A 284 13.43 2.47 4.58
CA GLN A 284 14.19 2.33 5.82
C GLN A 284 14.12 0.92 6.43
N LEU A 285 13.09 0.15 6.11
CA LEU A 285 12.93 -1.23 6.58
C LEU A 285 13.64 -2.26 5.71
N LEU A 286 13.99 -1.89 4.46
CA LEU A 286 14.70 -2.79 3.56
C LEU A 286 16.07 -3.19 4.13
N PRO A 287 16.40 -4.49 4.17
CA PRO A 287 17.74 -4.94 4.56
C PRO A 287 18.82 -4.27 3.69
N PRO A 288 20.00 -3.88 4.23
CA PRO A 288 21.04 -3.18 3.46
C PRO A 288 21.48 -3.92 2.18
N ALA A 289 21.50 -5.26 2.23
CA ALA A 289 21.86 -6.13 1.11
C ALA A 289 20.72 -6.35 0.10
N ALA A 290 19.49 -5.88 0.38
CA ALA A 290 18.35 -6.05 -0.50
C ALA A 290 18.56 -5.31 -1.83
N ARG A 291 18.16 -5.95 -2.93
CA ARG A 291 18.19 -5.40 -4.30
C ARG A 291 16.84 -5.61 -4.96
N GLY A 292 16.28 -4.54 -5.51
CA GLY A 292 15.00 -4.54 -6.20
C GLY A 292 15.10 -5.03 -7.64
N ILE A 293 14.04 -5.69 -8.11
CA ILE A 293 13.81 -6.05 -9.51
C ILE A 293 12.38 -5.63 -9.84
N VAL A 294 12.21 -4.71 -10.80
CA VAL A 294 10.90 -4.39 -11.36
C VAL A 294 10.44 -5.57 -12.21
N LEU A 295 9.26 -6.09 -11.93
CA LEU A 295 8.70 -7.29 -12.55
C LEU A 295 7.65 -6.96 -13.59
N ALA A 296 6.83 -5.95 -13.31
CA ALA A 296 5.79 -5.47 -14.20
C ALA A 296 5.54 -3.98 -13.92
N HIS A 297 5.16 -3.24 -14.96
CA HIS A 297 4.69 -1.86 -14.89
C HIS A 297 3.61 -1.68 -15.95
N GLU A 298 2.48 -1.07 -15.58
CA GLU A 298 1.34 -0.90 -16.47
C GLU A 298 0.52 0.33 -16.11
N LEU A 299 -0.23 0.87 -17.08
CA LEU A 299 -1.07 2.05 -16.92
C LEU A 299 -2.53 1.70 -17.24
N SER A 300 -3.46 2.05 -16.35
CA SER A 300 -4.90 1.84 -16.61
C SER A 300 -5.38 2.60 -17.86
N GLY A 301 -4.77 3.75 -18.17
CA GLY A 301 -5.05 4.53 -19.37
C GLY A 301 -4.70 3.78 -20.68
N ARG A 302 -3.65 2.94 -20.69
CA ARG A 302 -3.34 2.09 -21.85
C ARG A 302 -4.41 1.02 -22.05
N LYS A 303 -4.83 0.34 -20.96
CA LYS A 303 -5.90 -0.67 -20.99
C LYS A 303 -7.25 -0.11 -21.45
N THR A 304 -7.59 1.09 -20.98
CA THR A 304 -8.86 1.76 -21.29
C THR A 304 -8.81 2.65 -22.53
N LYS A 305 -7.62 2.80 -23.15
CA LYS A 305 -7.34 3.74 -24.25
C LYS A 305 -7.75 5.18 -23.90
N ASN A 306 -7.53 5.60 -22.66
CA ASN A 306 -7.86 6.91 -22.12
C ASN A 306 -6.60 7.65 -21.67
N ASP A 307 -6.22 8.69 -22.42
CA ASP A 307 -5.06 9.54 -22.11
C ASP A 307 -5.40 10.77 -21.24
N ARG A 308 -6.63 10.83 -20.72
CA ARG A 308 -7.10 11.91 -19.83
C ARG A 308 -7.22 11.48 -18.37
N HIS A 309 -7.23 10.18 -18.13
CA HIS A 309 -7.33 9.57 -16.80
C HIS A 309 -6.56 8.25 -16.81
N SER A 310 -5.53 8.12 -15.97
CA SER A 310 -4.74 6.90 -15.83
C SER A 310 -4.17 6.80 -14.43
N VAL A 311 -4.13 5.61 -13.89
CA VAL A 311 -3.35 5.25 -12.69
C VAL A 311 -2.30 4.24 -13.14
N SER A 312 -1.07 4.39 -12.66
CA SER A 312 0.01 3.46 -12.96
C SER A 312 0.31 2.50 -11.81
N TYR A 313 0.73 1.31 -12.18
CA TYR A 313 0.90 0.17 -11.29
C TYR A 313 2.27 -0.44 -11.51
N ALA A 314 2.97 -0.81 -10.44
CA ALA A 314 4.24 -1.51 -10.52
C ALA A 314 4.30 -2.68 -9.54
N ALA A 315 4.90 -3.77 -9.98
CA ALA A 315 5.30 -4.88 -9.12
C ALA A 315 6.83 -4.93 -9.03
N VAL A 316 7.35 -4.93 -7.81
CA VAL A 316 8.80 -4.96 -7.55
C VAL A 316 9.10 -5.98 -6.46
N ASN A 317 10.09 -6.84 -6.68
CA ASN A 317 10.58 -7.75 -5.64
C ASN A 317 11.99 -7.40 -5.20
N PHE A 318 12.24 -7.48 -3.89
CA PHE A 318 13.52 -7.21 -3.27
C PHE A 318 14.14 -8.48 -2.72
N TYR A 319 15.37 -8.78 -3.16
CA TYR A 319 16.08 -10.00 -2.80
C TYR A 319 17.38 -9.69 -2.04
N VAL A 320 17.70 -10.52 -1.06
CA VAL A 320 18.99 -10.51 -0.34
C VAL A 320 19.81 -11.73 -0.79
N PRO A 321 21.08 -11.57 -1.19
CA PRO A 321 21.94 -12.70 -1.55
C PRO A 321 22.03 -13.74 -0.43
N ASN A 322 21.95 -15.02 -0.77
CA ASN A 322 21.97 -16.13 0.21
C ASN A 322 23.24 -16.13 1.08
N GLN A 323 24.38 -15.69 0.52
CA GLN A 323 25.65 -15.55 1.23
C GLN A 323 25.60 -14.50 2.35
N SER A 324 24.79 -13.45 2.22
CA SER A 324 24.63 -12.40 3.23
C SER A 324 23.80 -12.85 4.44
N LEU A 325 23.16 -14.02 4.36
CA LEU A 325 22.34 -14.61 5.43
C LEU A 325 23.07 -15.75 6.17
N GLY A 326 24.34 -16.02 5.84
CA GLY A 326 25.10 -17.13 6.44
C GLY A 326 24.56 -18.52 6.08
N LEU A 327 23.70 -18.62 5.05
CA LEU A 327 23.19 -19.89 4.55
C LEU A 327 24.21 -20.47 3.57
N THR A 328 25.07 -21.37 4.04
CA THR A 328 25.95 -22.17 3.17
C THR A 328 25.11 -23.09 2.30
N GLN A 329 25.41 -23.14 1.00
CA GLN A 329 24.79 -24.07 0.06
C GLN A 329 24.98 -25.52 0.57
N GLY A 330 23.88 -26.22 0.84
CA GLY A 330 23.89 -27.68 0.91
C GLY A 330 24.37 -28.23 -0.43
N GLN A 331 25.28 -29.21 -0.38
CA GLN A 331 25.91 -29.79 -1.57
C GLN A 331 24.88 -30.18 -2.64
N PRO A 332 25.15 -29.93 -3.93
CA PRO A 332 24.29 -30.40 -4.99
C PRO A 332 24.33 -31.93 -5.05
N ALA A 333 23.15 -32.55 -4.98
CA ALA A 333 22.98 -33.94 -5.38
C ALA A 333 23.49 -34.11 -6.82
N SER A 334 24.23 -35.19 -7.03
CA SER A 334 24.96 -35.50 -8.26
C SER A 334 24.09 -35.45 -9.52
N THR A 335 24.73 -34.96 -10.57
CA THR A 335 24.30 -34.69 -11.93
C THR A 335 23.56 -35.83 -12.64
N SER A 336 22.51 -35.49 -13.39
CA SER A 336 22.26 -36.08 -14.71
C SER A 336 22.04 -34.94 -15.71
N THR A 337 22.75 -35.04 -16.83
CA THR A 337 22.98 -34.04 -17.87
C THR A 337 21.75 -33.80 -18.75
N GLY A 338 21.45 -32.54 -19.08
CA GLY A 338 20.52 -32.25 -20.17
C GLY A 338 20.14 -30.77 -20.31
N ASN A 339 20.69 -30.14 -21.34
CA ASN A 339 20.38 -28.82 -21.91
C ASN A 339 20.88 -27.56 -21.19
N ALA A 340 21.84 -26.90 -21.85
CA ALA A 340 22.38 -25.60 -21.50
C ALA A 340 21.31 -24.51 -21.70
N ALA A 341 20.75 -24.01 -20.60
CA ALA A 341 19.98 -22.78 -20.60
C ALA A 341 20.94 -21.58 -20.68
N GLN A 342 20.67 -20.67 -21.63
CA GLN A 342 21.36 -19.40 -21.78
C GLN A 342 21.31 -18.59 -20.47
N ALA A 343 22.43 -17.96 -20.13
CA ALA A 343 22.53 -17.06 -18.98
C ALA A 343 21.49 -15.92 -19.08
N PRO A 344 20.84 -15.52 -17.97
CA PRO A 344 19.91 -14.41 -17.99
C PRO A 344 20.65 -13.10 -18.31
N ARG A 345 20.11 -12.34 -19.27
CA ARG A 345 20.59 -11.00 -19.58
C ARG A 345 20.26 -10.08 -18.41
N VAL A 346 21.28 -9.73 -17.62
CA VAL A 346 21.24 -8.64 -16.66
C VAL A 346 21.14 -7.33 -17.43
N PHE A 347 19.99 -6.63 -17.36
CA PHE A 347 19.90 -5.25 -17.82
C PHE A 347 20.71 -4.37 -16.88
N ARG A 348 21.91 -3.98 -17.33
CA ARG A 348 22.73 -2.94 -16.71
C ARG A 348 22.26 -1.61 -17.27
N LEU A 349 21.70 -0.74 -16.43
CA LEU A 349 21.44 0.65 -16.79
C LEU A 349 22.78 1.31 -17.14
N LYS A 350 22.99 1.67 -18.41
CA LYS A 350 24.12 2.51 -18.83
C LYS A 350 23.78 3.96 -18.47
N GLY A 351 24.67 4.55 -17.67
CA GLY A 351 24.66 5.97 -17.34
C GLY A 351 24.81 6.86 -18.57
N SER A 352 24.28 8.07 -18.42
CA SER A 352 24.28 9.19 -19.35
C SER A 352 25.68 9.58 -19.86
N ALA A 353 25.83 9.71 -21.17
CA ALA A 353 26.44 10.87 -21.83
C ALA A 353 26.36 10.77 -23.36
N SER A 354 25.97 11.89 -23.97
CA SER A 354 26.21 12.39 -25.33
C SER A 354 25.81 11.55 -26.56
N GLU A 355 24.91 12.16 -27.34
CA GLU A 355 24.94 12.28 -28.81
C GLU A 355 25.22 11.02 -29.62
N ASP A 356 24.16 10.42 -30.18
CA ASP A 356 24.13 10.24 -31.64
C ASP A 356 22.71 9.97 -32.16
N ARG A 357 22.37 10.69 -33.22
CA ARG A 357 21.17 10.55 -34.04
C ARG A 357 21.34 9.33 -34.95
N ALA A 358 20.47 8.32 -34.86
CA ALA A 358 20.26 7.38 -35.95
C ALA A 358 18.87 6.71 -35.89
N GLN A 359 18.03 7.16 -36.83
CA GLN A 359 17.05 6.43 -37.63
C GLN A 359 16.19 5.30 -36.99
N TYR A 360 14.89 5.56 -37.00
CA TYR A 360 13.82 4.60 -36.77
C TYR A 360 13.73 3.60 -37.94
N GLU A 361 13.80 2.31 -37.63
CA GLU A 361 13.23 1.25 -38.48
C GLU A 361 12.07 0.60 -37.74
N THR A 362 10.90 0.73 -38.35
CA THR A 362 9.61 0.15 -37.96
C THR A 362 9.60 -1.34 -38.27
N GLY A 363 9.57 -2.18 -37.23
CA GLY A 363 9.26 -3.60 -37.34
C GLY A 363 7.82 -3.86 -36.90
N TYR A 364 6.91 -3.95 -37.87
CA TYR A 364 5.55 -4.43 -37.69
C TYR A 364 5.55 -5.86 -37.12
N PHE A 365 4.83 -6.10 -36.03
CA PHE A 365 4.33 -7.42 -35.67
C PHE A 365 2.81 -7.41 -35.77
N GLU A 366 2.29 -8.46 -36.41
CA GLU A 366 0.92 -8.63 -36.86
C GLU A 366 -0.10 -8.67 -35.71
N GLU A 367 -1.29 -8.16 -36.01
CA GLU A 367 -2.47 -8.12 -35.15
C GLU A 367 -2.91 -9.53 -34.73
N GLU A 368 -2.63 -9.93 -33.49
CA GLU A 368 -3.45 -10.94 -32.82
C GLU A 368 -4.70 -10.26 -32.25
N THR A 369 -5.81 -10.48 -32.94
CA THR A 369 -7.16 -10.14 -32.51
C THR A 369 -7.48 -10.79 -31.16
N TRP A 370 -7.63 -9.96 -30.13
CA TRP A 370 -8.10 -10.34 -28.79
C TRP A 370 -9.60 -10.67 -28.82
N PRO A 371 -10.08 -11.70 -28.08
CA PRO A 371 -11.50 -11.83 -27.81
C PRO A 371 -12.00 -10.63 -27.00
N ASP A 372 -13.16 -10.11 -27.39
CA ASP A 372 -13.85 -8.99 -26.77
C ASP A 372 -14.10 -9.24 -25.27
N ILE A 373 -13.42 -8.49 -24.40
CA ILE A 373 -13.60 -8.55 -22.93
C ILE A 373 -14.56 -7.45 -22.46
N SER A 374 -15.29 -6.78 -23.37
CA SER A 374 -16.26 -5.75 -23.01
C SER A 374 -17.67 -6.34 -22.83
N SER A 375 -17.94 -7.01 -21.71
CA SER A 375 -19.33 -7.10 -21.19
C SER A 375 -19.50 -7.77 -19.83
N ASP A 376 -18.65 -8.71 -19.42
CA ASP A 376 -19.02 -9.57 -18.28
C ASP A 376 -18.66 -9.04 -16.87
N TRP A 377 -17.93 -7.93 -16.76
CA TRP A 377 -17.51 -7.37 -15.46
C TRP A 377 -17.50 -5.84 -15.38
N MET A 378 -18.17 -5.16 -16.31
CA MET A 378 -18.47 -3.73 -16.20
C MET A 378 -19.94 -3.56 -15.85
N PRO A 379 -20.33 -2.64 -14.95
CA PRO A 379 -21.73 -2.29 -14.78
C PRO A 379 -22.30 -1.86 -16.14
N SER A 380 -23.37 -2.51 -16.59
CA SER A 380 -24.01 -2.23 -17.86
C SER A 380 -24.45 -0.76 -17.91
N GLN A 381 -23.90 0.02 -18.86
CA GLN A 381 -24.51 1.28 -19.24
C GLN A 381 -25.66 1.00 -20.22
N SER A 382 -26.84 0.68 -19.69
CA SER A 382 -28.09 0.87 -20.40
C SER A 382 -28.65 2.23 -19.98
N GLY A 383 -28.76 3.14 -20.94
CA GLY A 383 -29.27 4.49 -20.70
C GLY A 383 -30.72 4.49 -20.23
N ASP A 384 -30.95 5.18 -19.12
CA ASP A 384 -31.88 6.30 -19.06
C ASP A 384 -31.34 7.30 -18.03
N ALA A 385 -31.45 8.57 -18.35
CA ALA A 385 -30.87 9.67 -17.62
C ALA A 385 -31.52 9.85 -16.24
N ASP A 386 -30.80 9.46 -15.19
CA ASP A 386 -30.75 10.16 -13.90
C ASP A 386 -29.50 9.69 -13.15
N ALA A 387 -28.48 10.55 -13.14
CA ALA A 387 -27.18 10.29 -12.57
C ALA A 387 -27.26 10.19 -11.03
N ALA A 388 -27.21 8.97 -10.50
CA ALA A 388 -26.74 8.74 -9.14
C ALA A 388 -25.21 8.65 -9.18
N GLU A 389 -24.56 9.80 -9.02
CA GLU A 389 -23.12 9.94 -8.84
C GLU A 389 -22.61 9.08 -7.67
N MET A 390 -21.54 8.31 -7.89
CA MET A 390 -20.70 7.85 -6.78
C MET A 390 -19.96 9.07 -6.23
N PRO A 391 -20.04 9.38 -4.92
CA PRO A 391 -19.35 10.53 -4.37
C PRO A 391 -17.85 10.20 -4.23
N ILE A 392 -17.06 10.59 -5.23
CA ILE A 392 -15.62 10.76 -5.10
C ILE A 392 -15.43 12.18 -4.56
N LEU A 393 -15.21 12.30 -3.25
CA LEU A 393 -14.92 13.59 -2.64
C LEU A 393 -13.48 14.02 -2.97
N PRO A 394 -13.26 15.24 -3.47
CA PRO A 394 -11.91 15.77 -3.68
C PRO A 394 -11.20 15.99 -2.33
N PRO A 395 -9.85 15.96 -2.29
CA PRO A 395 -9.11 16.30 -1.08
C PRO A 395 -9.48 17.71 -0.61
N GLN A 396 -9.74 17.87 0.68
CA GLN A 396 -10.06 19.17 1.26
C GLN A 396 -8.92 20.16 1.00
N LYS A 397 -9.27 21.33 0.45
CA LYS A 397 -8.35 22.45 0.22
C LYS A 397 -7.69 22.86 1.55
N VAL A 398 -6.39 22.66 1.64
CA VAL A 398 -5.54 23.35 2.62
C VAL A 398 -5.41 24.80 2.15
N HIS A 399 -5.99 25.74 2.89
CA HIS A 399 -5.77 27.16 2.68
C HIS A 399 -4.34 27.52 3.11
N GLY A 400 -3.40 27.50 2.17
CA GLY A 400 -2.11 28.16 2.30
C GLY A 400 -2.19 29.55 1.70
N GLU A 401 -2.11 30.58 2.54
CA GLU A 401 -2.02 31.97 2.12
C GLU A 401 -0.74 32.18 1.30
N GLY A 402 -0.91 32.56 0.02
CA GLY A 402 0.17 32.92 -0.86
C GLY A 402 0.61 34.36 -0.60
N PHE A 403 1.91 34.54 -0.33
CA PHE A 403 2.58 35.84 -0.41
C PHE A 403 2.56 36.34 -1.86
N ALA A 404 2.09 37.59 -2.06
CA ALA A 404 2.25 38.34 -3.29
C ALA A 404 2.87 39.72 -2.99
N VAL A 405 3.85 40.13 -3.80
CA VAL A 405 4.52 41.45 -3.80
C VAL A 405 3.81 42.36 -4.84
N PRO A 406 3.66 43.68 -4.62
CA PRO A 406 2.55 44.47 -5.19
C PRO A 406 2.92 45.32 -6.41
N GLY A 407 1.89 45.75 -7.17
CA GLY A 407 2.00 46.78 -8.20
C GLY A 407 0.66 47.44 -8.57
N ALA A 408 0.47 48.66 -8.07
CA ALA A 408 -0.26 49.83 -8.61
C ALA A 408 -1.82 49.89 -8.69
N ASP A 409 -2.34 50.75 -7.80
CA ASP A 409 -3.34 51.83 -7.98
C ASP A 409 -4.78 51.55 -8.45
N THR A 410 -5.74 51.74 -7.53
CA THR A 410 -6.81 52.76 -7.60
C THR A 410 -7.57 52.87 -6.25
N ALA A 411 -7.98 54.10 -5.89
CA ALA A 411 -8.54 54.51 -4.58
C ALA A 411 -10.12 54.48 -4.54
N PRO A 412 -10.83 55.02 -3.51
CA PRO A 412 -11.31 54.30 -2.32
C PRO A 412 -12.84 54.43 -2.07
N SER A 413 -13.40 53.64 -1.11
CA SER A 413 -14.50 53.96 -0.14
C SER A 413 -15.20 52.68 0.39
N PRO A 414 -15.91 52.67 1.54
CA PRO A 414 -15.59 53.17 2.89
C PRO A 414 -15.52 52.03 3.94
N GLU A 415 -14.95 52.32 5.10
CA GLU A 415 -14.78 51.43 6.25
C GLU A 415 -16.09 51.02 6.95
N PRO A 416 -16.15 49.81 7.53
CA PRO A 416 -16.87 49.55 8.77
C PRO A 416 -15.90 49.36 9.95
N THR A 417 -16.19 50.06 11.03
CA THR A 417 -15.44 50.15 12.28
C THR A 417 -15.44 48.81 13.04
N ILE A 418 -14.26 48.36 13.47
CA ILE A 418 -14.05 47.19 14.34
C ILE A 418 -14.03 47.67 15.81
N PRO A 419 -14.73 47.00 16.76
CA PRO A 419 -14.56 47.29 18.18
C PRO A 419 -13.27 46.67 18.75
N SER A 420 -12.53 47.46 19.54
CA SER A 420 -11.26 47.09 20.18
C SER A 420 -11.36 45.90 21.16
N PRO A 421 -10.28 45.11 21.32
CA PRO A 421 -10.24 43.97 22.24
C PRO A 421 -10.01 44.37 23.71
N LEU A 422 -10.62 43.60 24.62
CA LEU A 422 -10.42 43.65 26.08
C LEU A 422 -9.02 43.12 26.49
N PRO A 423 -8.39 43.66 27.55
CA PRO A 423 -7.06 43.26 27.99
C PRO A 423 -7.03 41.92 28.74
N ALA A 424 -5.90 41.22 28.60
CA ALA A 424 -5.60 39.90 29.14
C ALA A 424 -5.50 39.86 30.69
N ALA A 425 -5.99 38.78 31.28
CA ALA A 425 -5.87 38.49 32.71
C ALA A 425 -4.57 37.71 33.04
N SER A 426 -3.87 38.18 34.07
CA SER A 426 -2.62 37.62 34.61
C SER A 426 -2.82 36.27 35.35
N PRO A 427 -1.78 35.41 35.44
CA PRO A 427 -1.87 34.10 36.08
C PRO A 427 -1.88 34.17 37.62
N PRO A 428 -2.48 33.17 38.31
CA PRO A 428 -2.59 33.17 39.76
C PRO A 428 -1.29 32.78 40.47
N VAL A 429 -1.05 33.47 41.59
CA VAL A 429 0.07 33.30 42.53
C VAL A 429 -0.13 32.06 43.39
N VAL A 430 0.91 31.23 43.50
CA VAL A 430 0.99 30.04 44.37
C VAL A 430 1.25 30.47 45.82
N ALA A 431 0.37 30.06 46.75
CA ALA A 431 0.56 30.24 48.19
C ALA A 431 1.28 29.02 48.82
N PRO A 432 2.13 29.21 49.85
CA PRO A 432 2.97 28.15 50.41
C PRO A 432 2.20 27.15 51.30
N GLN A 433 2.64 25.89 51.23
CA GLN A 433 2.08 24.72 51.90
C GLN A 433 2.23 24.77 53.43
N THR A 434 1.18 24.38 54.14
CA THR A 434 1.18 24.10 55.59
C THR A 434 1.32 22.58 55.81
N PRO A 435 2.21 22.10 56.69
CA PRO A 435 2.40 20.66 56.90
C PRO A 435 1.30 20.04 57.76
N PRO A 436 0.83 18.81 57.48
CA PRO A 436 -0.22 18.16 58.28
C PRO A 436 0.32 17.62 59.60
N GLN A 437 -0.48 17.85 60.65
CA GLN A 437 -0.29 17.38 62.01
C GLN A 437 -0.44 15.86 62.13
N ARG A 438 0.35 15.27 63.03
CA ARG A 438 0.17 13.90 63.54
C ARG A 438 -1.09 13.83 64.39
N GLU A 439 -2.03 12.98 64.01
CA GLU A 439 -3.01 12.41 64.95
C GLU A 439 -2.67 10.94 65.19
N ALA A 440 -2.78 10.58 66.47
CA ALA A 440 -2.55 9.26 67.02
C ALA A 440 -3.90 8.57 67.32
N VAL A 441 -3.78 7.27 67.67
CA VAL A 441 -4.72 6.43 68.46
C VAL A 441 -5.64 5.54 67.61
N PRO A 442 -5.89 4.25 67.98
CA PRO A 442 -5.51 3.54 69.20
C PRO A 442 -4.33 2.56 69.09
#